data_AF-A0A2G6TF18-F1
#
_entry.id   AF-A0A2G6TF18-F1
#
_cell.length_a   1.000
_cell.length_b   1.000
_cell.length_c   1.000
_cell.angle_alpha   90.00
_cell.angle_beta   90.00
_cell.angle_gamma   90.00
#
_symmetry.space_group_name_H-M   'P 1'
#
loop_
_entity.id
_entity.type
_entity.pdbx_description
1 polymer ?
#
loop_
_entity_poly.entity_id
_entity_poly.type
_entity_poly.pdbx_seq_one_letter_code
_entity_poly.pdbx_strand_id
1 'polypeptide(L)'
;MKDDDITYLKKYIERNLKNKDCGHWEYIVRPEIRDVINALSETDSERFSKEIFNWDEKTIYSLADEIIFGDNKYIDQDYLYCHIFLKINDTEKLDYLSQNLFACFNDLNLEKIPLDFFLQMKEKMKNFYIIKNGEENLDNFITQVNRVINKKIQTIENK
;
A
#
# COMPACT_ATOMS: atom_id res chain seq x y z
N MET A 1 -24.45 5.76 6.31
CA MET A 1 -23.45 6.50 5.52
C MET A 1 -23.72 6.20 4.06
N LYS A 2 -23.68 7.24 3.20
CA LYS A 2 -24.07 7.15 1.78
C LYS A 2 -22.79 7.06 0.94
N ASP A 3 -22.89 6.61 -0.32
CA ASP A 3 -21.80 6.55 -1.33
C ASP A 3 -20.92 7.83 -1.42
N ASP A 4 -21.40 8.93 -0.86
CA ASP A 4 -20.74 10.22 -0.76
C ASP A 4 -19.43 10.22 0.02
N ASP A 5 -19.22 9.38 1.04
CA ASP A 5 -18.08 9.57 1.97
C ASP A 5 -16.72 9.22 1.34
N ILE A 6 -16.63 8.13 0.56
CA ILE A 6 -15.39 7.75 -0.14
C ILE A 6 -15.12 8.69 -1.31
N THR A 7 -16.17 9.05 -2.05
CA THR A 7 -16.09 10.04 -3.13
C THR A 7 -15.67 11.41 -2.58
N TYR A 8 -16.18 11.79 -1.40
CA TYR A 8 -15.82 13.00 -0.69
C TYR A 8 -14.36 12.95 -0.26
N LEU A 9 -13.91 11.84 0.33
CA LEU A 9 -12.52 11.64 0.73
C LEU A 9 -11.57 11.82 -0.47
N LYS A 10 -11.87 11.16 -1.60
CA LYS A 10 -11.11 11.32 -2.85
C LYS A 10 -11.05 12.78 -3.28
N LYS A 11 -12.20 13.45 -3.37
CA LYS A 11 -12.28 14.86 -3.79
C LYS A 11 -11.55 15.78 -2.81
N TYR A 12 -11.61 15.50 -1.51
CA TYR A 12 -10.91 16.24 -0.48
C TYR A 12 -9.40 16.13 -0.67
N ILE A 13 -8.89 14.90 -0.84
CA ILE A 13 -7.49 14.64 -1.14
C ILE A 13 -7.07 15.39 -2.41
N GLU A 14 -7.76 15.19 -3.52
CA GLU A 14 -7.44 15.82 -4.80
C GLU A 14 -7.40 17.36 -4.72
N ARG A 15 -8.36 17.98 -4.00
CA ARG A 15 -8.39 19.44 -3.80
C ARG A 15 -7.23 19.94 -2.95
N ASN A 16 -6.88 19.21 -1.91
CA ASN A 16 -5.79 19.59 -1.00
C ASN A 16 -4.40 19.19 -1.54
N LEU A 17 -4.33 18.30 -2.53
CA LEU A 17 -3.12 17.94 -3.28
C LEU A 17 -2.81 18.90 -4.44
N LYS A 18 -3.81 19.61 -4.97
CA LYS A 18 -3.63 20.60 -6.06
C LYS A 18 -3.07 21.95 -5.57
N ASN A 19 -3.25 22.27 -4.29
CA ASN A 19 -2.93 23.60 -3.75
C ASN A 19 -1.56 23.70 -3.05
N LYS A 20 -0.72 22.65 -3.09
CA LYS A 20 0.60 22.66 -2.42
C LYS A 20 1.69 22.12 -3.32
N ASP A 21 2.45 23.03 -3.90
CA ASP A 21 3.72 22.83 -4.61
C ASP A 21 4.91 22.66 -3.63
N CYS A 22 4.69 22.09 -2.45
CA CYS A 22 5.65 22.20 -1.34
C CYS A 22 6.08 20.83 -0.78
N GLY A 23 7.03 20.21 -1.46
CA GLY A 23 8.26 19.60 -0.92
C GLY A 23 8.27 18.54 0.20
N HIS A 24 7.28 18.42 1.09
CA HIS A 24 7.45 17.66 2.35
C HIS A 24 6.15 17.06 2.88
N TRP A 25 5.30 16.57 1.98
CA TRP A 25 4.08 15.82 2.29
C TRP A 25 4.27 14.61 3.20
N GLU A 26 5.42 13.95 3.17
CA GLU A 26 5.81 12.81 4.04
C GLU A 26 5.94 13.15 5.55
N TYR A 27 5.74 14.43 5.94
CA TYR A 27 5.82 14.88 7.34
C TYR A 27 4.51 15.50 7.86
N ILE A 28 3.43 15.49 7.07
CA ILE A 28 2.16 16.07 7.48
C ILE A 28 1.16 14.95 7.70
N VAL A 29 1.00 14.54 8.96
CA VAL A 29 -0.17 13.78 9.40
C VAL A 29 -1.42 14.61 9.10
N ARG A 30 -2.43 13.99 8.53
CA ARG A 30 -3.73 14.57 8.16
C ARG A 30 -4.81 13.92 9.00
N PRO A 31 -5.01 14.39 10.25
CA PRO A 31 -5.99 13.81 11.16
C PRO A 31 -7.38 13.72 10.52
N GLU A 32 -7.76 14.68 9.68
CA GLU A 32 -9.08 14.70 9.05
C GLU A 32 -9.29 13.54 8.07
N ILE A 33 -8.23 13.12 7.35
CA ILE A 33 -8.30 11.96 6.45
C ILE A 33 -8.39 10.69 7.28
N ARG A 34 -7.54 10.58 8.30
CA ARG A 34 -7.52 9.42 9.21
C ARG A 34 -8.84 9.24 9.94
N ASP A 35 -9.43 10.33 10.44
CA ASP A 35 -10.72 10.31 11.13
C ASP A 35 -11.83 9.79 10.20
N VAL A 36 -11.83 10.22 8.94
CA VAL A 36 -12.78 9.71 7.93
C VAL A 36 -12.56 8.21 7.69
N ILE A 37 -11.31 7.76 7.52
CA ILE A 37 -10.98 6.34 7.32
C ILE A 37 -11.39 5.52 8.55
N ASN A 38 -11.12 6.01 9.76
CA ASN A 38 -11.46 5.36 11.02
C ASN A 38 -12.96 5.27 11.28
N ALA A 39 -13.73 6.22 10.73
CA ALA A 39 -15.18 6.24 10.84
C ALA A 39 -15.89 5.31 9.84
N LEU A 40 -15.19 4.74 8.85
CA LEU A 40 -15.81 3.85 7.86
C LEU A 40 -16.44 2.62 8.52
N SER A 41 -17.69 2.34 8.14
CA SER A 41 -18.38 1.09 8.49
C SER A 41 -17.68 -0.10 7.83
N GLU A 42 -17.96 -1.33 8.27
CA GLU A 42 -17.42 -2.53 7.63
C GLU A 42 -17.67 -2.56 6.11
N THR A 43 -18.91 -2.30 5.69
CA THR A 43 -19.28 -2.24 4.26
C THR A 43 -18.56 -1.12 3.51
N ASP A 44 -18.39 0.05 4.15
CA ASP A 44 -17.68 1.16 3.52
C ASP A 44 -16.16 0.92 3.48
N SER A 45 -15.58 0.24 4.47
CA SER A 45 -14.18 -0.19 4.49
C SER A 45 -13.88 -1.21 3.39
N GLU A 46 -14.77 -2.18 3.16
CA GLU A 46 -14.65 -3.09 2.03
C GLU A 46 -14.72 -2.38 0.68
N ARG A 47 -15.63 -1.40 0.55
CA ARG A 47 -15.74 -0.58 -0.67
C ARG A 47 -14.48 0.26 -0.85
N PHE A 48 -14.00 0.91 0.21
CA PHE A 48 -12.79 1.73 0.23
C PHE A 48 -11.57 0.93 -0.24
N SER A 49 -11.31 -0.22 0.38
CA SER A 49 -10.18 -1.08 0.04
C SER A 49 -10.15 -1.49 -1.43
N LYS A 50 -11.30 -1.61 -2.09
CA LYS A 50 -11.39 -1.91 -3.53
C LYS A 50 -11.26 -0.66 -4.40
N GLU A 51 -11.85 0.45 -3.97
CA GLU A 51 -11.97 1.66 -4.78
C GLU A 51 -10.64 2.41 -4.91
N ILE A 52 -9.83 2.47 -3.84
CA ILE A 52 -8.56 3.21 -3.88
C ILE A 52 -7.59 2.65 -4.93
N PHE A 53 -7.73 1.37 -5.30
CA PHE A 53 -6.97 0.74 -6.38
C PHE A 53 -7.30 1.29 -7.77
N ASN A 54 -8.34 2.12 -7.92
CA ASN A 54 -8.65 2.82 -9.16
C ASN A 54 -8.25 4.30 -9.13
N TRP A 55 -7.69 4.79 -8.02
CA TRP A 55 -7.28 6.19 -7.89
C TRP A 55 -5.94 6.44 -8.60
N ASP A 56 -5.62 7.67 -8.94
CA ASP A 56 -4.31 7.97 -9.52
C ASP A 56 -3.19 7.79 -8.49
N GLU A 57 -1.95 7.68 -8.99
CA GLU A 57 -0.77 7.42 -8.18
C GLU A 57 -0.55 8.45 -7.06
N LYS A 58 -0.79 9.74 -7.35
CA LYS A 58 -0.59 10.82 -6.38
C LYS A 58 -1.61 10.74 -5.26
N THR A 59 -2.88 10.51 -5.62
CA THR A 59 -3.98 10.39 -4.65
C THR A 59 -3.80 9.15 -3.77
N ILE A 60 -3.50 7.98 -4.35
CA ILE A 60 -3.38 6.75 -3.55
C ILE A 60 -2.15 6.77 -2.64
N TYR A 61 -1.00 7.31 -3.09
CA TYR A 61 0.16 7.46 -2.21
C TYR A 61 -0.20 8.27 -0.97
N SER A 62 -0.98 9.34 -1.12
CA SER A 62 -1.28 10.25 0.00
C SER A 62 -2.08 9.62 1.14
N LEU A 63 -2.54 8.38 0.96
CA LEU A 63 -3.20 7.58 1.98
C LEU A 63 -2.24 6.71 2.79
N ALA A 64 -0.99 6.52 2.37
CA ALA A 64 -0.10 5.50 2.92
C ALA A 64 0.04 5.61 4.45
N ASP A 65 0.35 6.81 4.95
CA ASP A 65 0.49 7.07 6.38
C ASP A 65 -0.85 6.98 7.12
N GLU A 66 -1.93 7.47 6.52
CA GLU A 66 -3.24 7.45 7.19
C GLU A 66 -3.87 6.06 7.23
N ILE A 67 -3.43 5.15 6.35
CA ILE A 67 -3.78 3.74 6.40
C ILE A 67 -2.96 3.03 7.47
N ILE A 68 -1.62 3.16 7.45
CA ILE A 68 -0.74 2.42 8.38
C ILE A 68 -0.87 2.88 9.83
N PHE A 69 -1.23 4.15 10.06
CA PHE A 69 -1.46 4.71 11.41
C PHE A 69 -2.95 4.89 11.73
N GLY A 70 -3.84 4.27 10.95
CA GLY A 70 -5.26 4.21 11.22
C GLY A 70 -5.60 3.18 12.29
N ASP A 71 -6.84 3.22 12.78
CA ASP A 71 -7.37 2.29 13.79
C ASP A 71 -8.65 1.56 13.29
N ASN A 72 -8.97 1.65 11.99
CA ASN A 72 -10.13 0.97 11.44
C ASN A 72 -9.90 -0.55 11.38
N LYS A 73 -10.51 -1.28 12.31
CA LYS A 73 -10.42 -2.75 12.43
C LYS A 73 -10.95 -3.55 11.21
N TYR A 74 -11.69 -2.91 10.30
CA TYR A 74 -12.21 -3.55 9.09
C TYR A 74 -11.29 -3.36 7.88
N ILE A 75 -10.22 -2.58 8.02
CA ILE A 75 -9.23 -2.33 6.97
C ILE A 75 -7.99 -3.17 7.26
N ASP A 76 -7.59 -3.97 6.28
CA ASP A 76 -6.29 -4.66 6.29
C ASP A 76 -5.21 -3.67 5.86
N GLN A 77 -4.65 -2.97 6.85
CA GLN A 77 -3.74 -1.83 6.63
C GLN A 77 -2.45 -2.28 5.94
N ASP A 78 -1.90 -3.41 6.35
CA ASP A 78 -0.68 -3.98 5.79
C ASP A 78 -0.87 -4.38 4.33
N TYR A 79 -2.00 -5.03 4.02
CA TYR A 79 -2.34 -5.38 2.64
C TYR A 79 -2.50 -4.15 1.76
N LEU A 80 -3.23 -3.13 2.24
CA LEU A 80 -3.41 -1.89 1.49
C LEU A 80 -2.09 -1.15 1.29
N TYR A 81 -1.24 -1.09 2.31
CA TYR A 81 0.07 -0.43 2.22
C TYR A 81 0.97 -1.11 1.18
N CYS A 82 1.06 -2.45 1.22
CA CYS A 82 1.79 -3.21 0.19
C CYS A 82 1.22 -3.00 -1.21
N HIS A 83 -0.10 -2.87 -1.36
CA HIS A 83 -0.73 -2.54 -2.65
C HIS A 83 -0.42 -1.14 -3.15
N ILE A 84 -0.39 -0.16 -2.25
CA ILE A 84 0.03 1.19 -2.58
C ILE A 84 1.44 1.12 -3.17
N PHE A 85 2.38 0.46 -2.50
CA PHE A 85 3.75 0.26 -3.00
C PHE A 85 3.80 -0.34 -4.41
N LEU A 86 3.00 -1.39 -4.69
CA LEU A 86 2.95 -2.00 -6.02
C LEU A 86 2.53 -1.00 -7.11
N LYS A 87 1.62 -0.09 -6.77
CA LYS A 87 1.01 0.85 -7.71
C LYS A 87 1.86 2.09 -8.00
N ILE A 88 2.73 2.50 -7.08
CA ILE A 88 3.59 3.67 -7.23
C ILE A 88 4.73 3.39 -8.20
N ASN A 89 5.00 4.27 -9.16
CA ASN A 89 6.12 4.15 -10.10
C ASN A 89 7.21 5.18 -9.87
N ASP A 90 6.87 6.28 -9.20
CA ASP A 90 7.84 7.30 -8.78
C ASP A 90 8.84 6.72 -7.77
N THR A 91 10.13 6.79 -8.12
CA THR A 91 11.21 6.20 -7.32
C THR A 91 11.40 6.87 -5.96
N GLU A 92 11.21 8.20 -5.86
CA GLU A 92 11.35 8.91 -4.57
C GLU A 92 10.24 8.48 -3.62
N LYS A 93 9.02 8.33 -4.15
CA LYS A 93 7.88 7.78 -3.40
C LYS A 93 8.12 6.34 -2.96
N LEU A 94 8.64 5.49 -3.85
CA LEU A 94 8.97 4.10 -3.52
C LEU A 94 10.04 4.02 -2.42
N ASP A 95 11.01 4.92 -2.44
CA ASP A 95 12.04 4.97 -1.40
C ASP A 95 11.45 5.24 -0.02
N TYR A 96 10.56 6.21 0.07
CA TYR A 96 9.80 6.46 1.30
C TYR A 96 8.98 5.24 1.72
N LEU A 97 8.17 4.70 0.82
CA LEU A 97 7.27 3.59 1.14
C LEU A 97 8.02 2.33 1.58
N SER A 98 9.22 2.09 1.03
CA SER A 98 10.06 0.93 1.34
C SER A 98 10.43 0.85 2.82
N GLN A 99 10.45 1.98 3.55
CA GLN A 99 10.86 2.05 4.95
C GLN A 99 9.91 1.25 5.87
N ASN A 100 8.60 1.26 5.59
CA ASN A 100 7.62 0.48 6.37
C ASN A 100 7.24 -0.84 5.69
N LEU A 101 7.58 -1.03 4.41
CA LEU A 101 7.10 -2.17 3.62
C LEU A 101 7.48 -3.51 4.24
N PHE A 102 8.68 -3.64 4.80
CA PHE A 102 9.12 -4.88 5.43
C PHE A 102 8.26 -5.26 6.64
N ALA A 103 7.88 -4.28 7.47
CA ALA A 103 7.00 -4.52 8.61
C ALA A 103 5.61 -4.98 8.11
N CYS A 104 4.98 -4.19 7.23
CA CYS A 104 3.68 -4.53 6.68
C CYS A 104 3.66 -5.91 6.01
N PHE A 105 4.68 -6.24 5.23
CA PHE A 105 4.77 -7.53 4.56
C PHE A 105 4.79 -8.72 5.53
N ASN A 106 5.45 -8.57 6.69
CA ASN A 106 5.53 -9.64 7.69
C ASN A 106 4.21 -9.88 8.42
N ASP A 107 3.36 -8.85 8.52
CA ASP A 107 2.06 -8.92 9.21
C ASP A 107 0.91 -9.37 8.28
N LEU A 108 1.17 -9.51 6.98
CA LEU A 108 0.19 -10.01 6.01
C LEU A 108 -0.33 -11.41 6.37
N ASN A 109 -1.64 -11.61 6.20
CA ASN A 109 -2.21 -12.95 6.16
C ASN A 109 -1.87 -13.66 4.83
N LEU A 110 -0.70 -14.27 4.78
CA LEU A 110 -0.13 -14.88 3.59
C LEU A 110 -1.03 -15.94 2.94
N GLU A 111 -1.90 -16.62 3.70
CA GLU A 111 -2.77 -17.66 3.17
C GLU A 111 -3.89 -17.10 2.29
N LYS A 112 -4.42 -15.93 2.62
CA LYS A 112 -5.52 -15.28 1.90
C LYS A 112 -5.08 -14.58 0.61
N ILE A 113 -3.80 -14.28 0.48
CA ILE A 113 -3.27 -13.47 -0.63
C ILE A 113 -2.82 -14.40 -1.79
N PRO A 114 -3.20 -14.11 -3.05
CA PRO A 114 -2.83 -14.95 -4.19
C PRO A 114 -1.31 -14.94 -4.46
N LEU A 115 -0.78 -16.02 -5.05
CA LEU A 115 0.64 -16.13 -5.41
C LEU A 115 1.12 -14.97 -6.29
N ASP A 116 0.28 -14.54 -7.24
CA ASP A 116 0.59 -13.47 -8.19
C ASP A 116 0.98 -12.15 -7.50
N PHE A 117 0.36 -11.83 -6.36
CA PHE A 117 0.72 -10.66 -5.57
C PHE A 117 2.19 -10.68 -5.12
N PHE A 118 2.67 -11.84 -4.67
CA PHE A 118 4.05 -11.99 -4.20
C PHE A 118 5.05 -11.95 -5.36
N LEU A 119 4.66 -12.47 -6.54
CA LEU A 119 5.46 -12.36 -7.76
C LEU A 119 5.60 -10.89 -8.17
N GLN A 120 4.49 -10.14 -8.18
CA GLN A 120 4.52 -8.69 -8.47
C GLN A 120 5.39 -7.93 -7.45
N MET A 121 5.29 -8.26 -6.15
CA MET A 121 6.09 -7.62 -5.10
C MET A 121 7.59 -7.86 -5.30
N LYS A 122 7.98 -9.09 -5.62
CA LYS A 122 9.37 -9.45 -5.92
C LYS A 122 9.91 -8.64 -7.09
N GLU A 123 9.18 -8.61 -8.21
CA GLU A 123 9.60 -7.88 -9.40
C GLU A 123 9.69 -6.37 -9.15
N LYS A 124 8.70 -5.81 -8.45
CA LYS A 124 8.68 -4.38 -8.10
C LYS A 124 9.90 -3.99 -7.26
N MET A 125 10.19 -4.78 -6.22
CA MET A 125 11.30 -4.50 -5.31
C MET A 125 12.66 -4.68 -5.99
N LYS A 126 12.83 -5.71 -6.83
CA LYS A 126 14.05 -5.88 -7.64
C LYS A 126 14.31 -4.67 -8.53
N ASN A 127 13.30 -4.23 -9.26
CA ASN A 127 13.42 -3.06 -10.14
C ASN A 127 13.76 -1.80 -9.35
N PHE A 128 13.12 -1.59 -8.20
CA PHE A 128 13.43 -0.46 -7.31
C PHE A 128 14.90 -0.48 -6.86
N TYR A 129 15.43 -1.62 -6.39
CA TYR A 129 16.83 -1.73 -5.97
C TYR A 129 17.82 -1.54 -7.12
N ILE A 130 17.53 -2.10 -8.30
CA ILE A 130 18.36 -1.89 -9.49
C ILE A 130 18.43 -0.40 -9.83
N ILE A 131 17.29 0.31 -9.81
CA ILE A 131 17.23 1.75 -10.10
C ILE A 131 18.01 2.55 -9.03
N LYS A 132 17.87 2.19 -7.75
CA LYS A 132 18.45 2.94 -6.64
C LYS A 132 19.96 2.70 -6.47
N ASN A 133 20.40 1.46 -6.59
CA ASN A 133 21.76 1.03 -6.21
C ASN A 133 22.61 0.55 -7.39
N GLY A 134 22.05 0.42 -8.60
CA GLY A 134 22.75 -0.06 -9.79
C GLY A 134 22.97 -1.58 -9.84
N GLU A 135 22.50 -2.33 -8.84
CA GLU A 135 22.61 -3.79 -8.77
C GLU A 135 21.39 -4.42 -8.07
N GLU A 136 21.16 -5.71 -8.33
CA GLU A 136 20.22 -6.50 -7.53
C GLU A 136 20.80 -6.70 -6.13
N ASN A 137 20.25 -5.99 -5.15
CA ASN A 137 20.53 -6.29 -3.75
C ASN A 137 19.57 -7.39 -3.26
N LEU A 138 20.13 -8.54 -2.89
CA LEU A 138 19.40 -9.62 -2.20
C LEU A 138 19.26 -9.24 -0.73
N ASP A 139 18.39 -8.28 -0.47
CA ASP A 139 18.08 -7.85 0.87
C ASP A 139 17.24 -8.90 1.63
N ASN A 140 17.07 -8.67 2.94
CA ASN A 140 16.27 -9.55 3.79
C ASN A 140 14.81 -9.64 3.30
N PHE A 141 14.27 -8.59 2.69
CA PHE A 141 12.90 -8.57 2.16
C PHE A 141 12.74 -9.52 0.97
N ILE A 142 13.57 -9.42 -0.07
CA ILE A 142 13.52 -10.32 -1.25
C ILE A 142 13.67 -11.78 -0.82
N THR A 143 14.53 -12.05 0.16
CA THR A 143 14.69 -13.40 0.73
C THR A 143 13.38 -13.90 1.35
N GLN A 144 12.69 -13.07 2.12
CA GLN A 144 11.39 -13.42 2.69
C GLN A 144 10.32 -13.64 1.61
N VAL A 145 10.22 -12.73 0.64
CA VAL A 145 9.26 -12.87 -0.47
C VAL A 145 9.45 -14.19 -1.21
N ASN A 146 10.70 -14.57 -1.52
CA ASN A 146 11.00 -15.86 -2.16
C ASN A 146 10.57 -17.07 -1.32
N ARG A 147 10.73 -17.01 0.01
CA ARG A 147 10.26 -18.08 0.91
C ARG A 147 8.75 -18.28 0.81
N VAL A 148 7.99 -17.18 0.78
CA VAL A 148 6.52 -17.22 0.65
C VAL A 148 6.11 -17.77 -0.72
N ILE A 149 6.75 -17.33 -1.79
CA ILE A 149 6.52 -17.84 -3.16
C ILE A 149 6.72 -19.35 -3.22
N ASN A 150 7.86 -19.84 -2.73
CA ASN A 150 8.19 -21.26 -2.77
C ASN A 150 7.18 -22.11 -1.98
N LYS A 151 6.78 -21.65 -0.79
CA LYS A 151 5.74 -22.32 0.02
C LYS A 151 4.40 -22.41 -0.72
N LYS A 152 4.01 -21.34 -1.43
CA LYS A 152 2.76 -21.31 -2.20
C LYS A 152 2.80 -22.24 -3.41
N ILE A 153 3.90 -22.26 -4.16
CA ILE A 153 4.08 -23.17 -5.31
C ILE A 153 3.95 -24.62 -4.84
N GLN A 154 4.67 -25.01 -3.78
CA GLN A 154 4.56 -26.36 -3.21
C GLN A 154 3.12 -26.71 -2.78
N THR A 155 2.37 -25.73 -2.25
CA THR A 155 0.97 -25.95 -1.85
C THR A 155 0.05 -26.18 -3.04
N ILE A 156 0.37 -25.60 -4.21
CA ILE A 156 -0.39 -25.77 -5.45
C ILE A 156 -0.05 -27.13 -6.10
N GLU A 157 1.23 -27.51 -6.12
CA GLU A 157 1.70 -28.76 -6.73
C GLU A 157 1.26 -30.02 -5.96
N ASN A 158 0.99 -29.89 -4.65
CA ASN A 158 0.54 -30.98 -3.79
C ASN A 158 -1.01 -31.12 -3.72
N LYS A 159 -1.76 -30.38 -4.54
CA LYS A 159 -3.22 -30.44 -4.64
C LYS A 159 -3.65 -31.08 -5.96
#